data_AF-A0A6I5R398-F1
#
_entry.id   AF-A0A6I5R398-F1
#
_cell.length_a   1.000
_cell.length_b   1.000
_cell.length_c   1.000
_cell.angle_alpha   90.00
_cell.angle_beta   90.00
_cell.angle_gamma   90.00
#
_symmetry.space_group_name_H-M   'P 1'
#
loop_
_entity.id
_entity.type
_entity.pdbx_description
1 polymer ?
#
loop_
_entity_poly.entity_id
_entity_poly.type
_entity_poly.pdbx_seq_one_letter_code
_entity_poly.pdbx_strand_id
1 'polypeptide(L)'
;MQPGFKTLIGLTLLTAALLLPFVFSARYLDLLRENSIDLHQFLRGEWYKQGTGYVGLGFVLLEGMLTARKRSRSWIGQLKIPGSMLLWRSIHIFSGVALVGVVLIHTIGANGLNFNALFLWVFFATTLTALVGVVAETGILESTRSRFGQLPGGAVLTKGPLIRGLRSIWLASHIFFVCVFAVMLVFHIILAYYYQ
;
A
#
# COMPACT_ATOMS: atom_id res chain seq x y z
N MET A 1 14.25 14.09 0.54
CA MET A 1 15.21 13.06 0.08
C MET A 1 14.44 11.77 -0.18
N GLN A 2 14.86 10.93 -1.15
CA GLN A 2 14.26 9.60 -1.33
C GLN A 2 14.60 8.73 -0.10
N PRO A 3 13.67 7.91 0.42
CA PRO A 3 13.98 7.04 1.55
C PRO A 3 15.08 6.05 1.13
N GLY A 4 16.17 6.01 1.89
CA GLY A 4 17.24 5.04 1.65
C GLY A 4 16.84 3.63 2.07
N PHE A 5 17.68 2.64 1.77
CA PHE A 5 17.37 1.22 2.02
C PHE A 5 16.95 0.94 3.47
N LYS A 6 17.67 1.50 4.46
CA LYS A 6 17.36 1.33 5.89
C LYS A 6 15.96 1.85 6.25
N THR A 7 15.59 3.03 5.74
CA THR A 7 14.26 3.60 5.95
C THR A 7 13.18 2.72 5.33
N LEU A 8 13.41 2.23 4.12
CA LEU A 8 12.44 1.37 3.42
C LEU A 8 12.25 0.02 4.13
N ILE A 9 13.31 -0.57 4.68
CA ILE A 9 13.20 -1.75 5.56
C ILE A 9 12.34 -1.42 6.78
N GLY A 10 12.65 -0.31 7.48
CA GLY A 10 11.89 0.11 8.65
C GLY A 10 10.40 0.31 8.34
N LEU A 11 10.07 0.95 7.23
CA LEU A 11 8.69 1.12 6.76
C LEU A 11 8.03 -0.22 6.39
N THR A 12 8.78 -1.15 5.83
CA THR A 12 8.25 -2.49 5.50
C THR A 12 7.93 -3.29 6.76
N LEU A 13 8.81 -3.25 7.76
CA LEU A 13 8.57 -3.88 9.06
C LEU A 13 7.42 -3.22 9.81
N LEU A 14 7.34 -1.89 9.79
CA LEU A 14 6.21 -1.15 10.35
C LEU A 14 4.90 -1.54 9.66
N THR A 15 4.90 -1.61 8.34
CA THR A 15 3.71 -2.03 7.59
C THR A 15 3.32 -3.46 7.94
N ALA A 16 4.27 -4.40 7.99
CA ALA A 16 4.00 -5.76 8.42
C ALA A 16 3.40 -5.81 9.83
N ALA A 17 3.92 -5.00 10.77
CA ALA A 17 3.39 -4.90 12.12
C ALA A 17 1.95 -4.34 12.14
N LEU A 18 1.66 -3.29 11.35
CA LEU A 18 0.31 -2.73 11.21
C LEU A 18 -0.68 -3.72 10.57
N LEU A 19 -0.19 -4.70 9.81
CA LEU A 19 -1.01 -5.74 9.19
C LEU A 19 -1.30 -6.94 10.13
N LEU A 20 -0.53 -7.11 11.21
CA LEU A 20 -0.71 -8.23 12.16
C LEU A 20 -2.11 -8.31 12.77
N PRO A 21 -2.75 -7.19 13.22
CA PRO A 21 -4.09 -7.23 13.78
C PRO A 21 -5.11 -7.89 12.87
N PHE A 22 -4.95 -7.73 11.56
CA PHE A 22 -5.86 -8.32 10.58
C PHE A 22 -5.59 -9.80 10.33
N VAL A 23 -4.31 -10.20 10.26
CA VAL A 23 -3.95 -11.63 10.13
C VAL A 23 -4.47 -12.42 11.33
N PHE A 24 -4.42 -11.83 12.53
CA PHE A 24 -4.88 -12.44 13.78
C PHE A 24 -6.20 -11.85 14.30
N SER A 25 -7.07 -11.38 13.39
CA SER A 25 -8.26 -10.57 13.70
C SER A 25 -9.13 -11.14 14.82
N ALA A 26 -9.45 -12.44 14.80
CA ALA A 26 -10.27 -13.06 15.84
C ALA A 26 -9.66 -12.88 17.25
N ARG A 27 -8.40 -13.30 17.44
CA ARG A 27 -7.70 -13.18 18.73
C ARG A 27 -7.46 -11.72 19.13
N TYR A 28 -7.12 -10.87 18.16
CA TYR A 28 -6.90 -9.46 18.40
C TYR A 28 -8.16 -8.76 18.91
N LEU A 29 -9.31 -9.04 18.30
CA LEU A 29 -10.59 -8.46 18.72
C LEU A 29 -11.06 -8.98 20.08
N ASP A 30 -10.82 -10.26 20.39
CA ASP A 30 -11.12 -10.81 21.71
C ASP A 30 -10.29 -10.12 22.81
N LEU A 31 -8.99 -9.94 22.58
CA LEU A 31 -8.11 -9.17 23.48
C LEU A 31 -8.59 -7.72 23.67
N LEU A 32 -9.07 -7.06 22.61
CA LEU A 32 -9.60 -5.69 22.73
C LEU A 32 -10.89 -5.62 23.56
N ARG A 33 -11.77 -6.63 23.43
CA ARG A 33 -13.02 -6.72 24.18
C ARG A 33 -12.80 -7.00 25.66
N GLU A 34 -11.82 -7.85 25.98
CA GLU A 34 -11.45 -8.19 27.36
C GLU A 34 -10.94 -6.97 28.14
N ASN A 35 -10.34 -5.99 27.46
CA ASN A 35 -9.79 -4.77 28.05
C ASN A 35 -10.79 -3.60 28.12
N SER A 36 -12.09 -3.90 28.27
CA SER A 36 -13.19 -2.97 28.57
C SER A 36 -13.43 -1.79 27.61
N ILE A 37 -12.84 -1.82 26.42
CA ILE A 37 -13.27 -0.92 25.34
C ILE A 37 -14.63 -1.42 24.87
N ASP A 38 -15.69 -0.62 25.03
CA ASP A 38 -17.00 -0.89 24.44
C ASP A 38 -16.92 -0.70 22.91
N LEU A 39 -16.15 -1.59 22.28
CA LEU A 39 -15.79 -1.60 20.87
C LEU A 39 -17.06 -1.62 20.02
N HIS A 40 -18.13 -2.25 20.51
CA HIS A 40 -19.36 -2.40 19.76
C HIS A 40 -20.10 -1.06 19.61
N GLN A 41 -20.18 -0.26 20.67
CA GLN A 41 -20.81 1.06 20.61
C GLN A 41 -19.96 2.05 19.78
N PHE A 42 -18.64 2.01 19.95
CA PHE A 42 -17.71 2.84 19.19
C PHE A 42 -17.71 2.51 17.68
N LEU A 43 -17.69 1.22 17.32
CA LEU A 43 -17.75 0.74 15.93
C LEU A 43 -19.11 0.97 15.25
N ARG A 44 -20.20 1.09 16.01
CA ARG A 44 -21.52 1.47 15.46
C ARG A 44 -21.71 2.98 15.36
N GLY A 45 -20.78 3.79 15.89
CA GLY A 45 -20.81 5.22 15.72
C GLY A 45 -20.68 5.59 14.25
N GLU A 46 -21.79 6.00 13.62
CA GLU A 46 -21.80 6.47 12.22
C GLU A 46 -20.70 7.50 11.97
N TRP A 47 -20.52 8.47 12.86
CA TRP A 47 -19.48 9.49 12.76
C TRP A 47 -18.06 8.92 12.70
N TYR A 48 -17.77 7.88 13.47
CA TYR A 48 -16.45 7.25 13.48
C TYR A 48 -16.16 6.56 12.15
N LYS A 49 -17.09 5.71 11.69
CA LYS A 49 -16.99 4.98 10.42
C LYS A 49 -16.88 5.93 9.24
N GLN A 50 -17.73 6.96 9.21
CA GLN A 50 -17.73 7.95 8.15
C GLN A 50 -16.45 8.78 8.15
N GLY A 51 -16.05 9.33 9.31
CA GLY A 51 -14.86 10.15 9.43
C GLY A 51 -13.58 9.40 9.01
N THR A 52 -13.37 8.21 9.56
CA THR A 52 -12.21 7.38 9.21
C THR A 52 -12.27 6.88 7.76
N GLY A 53 -13.47 6.58 7.24
CA GLY A 53 -13.68 6.19 5.84
C GLY A 53 -13.33 7.31 4.85
N TYR A 54 -13.76 8.55 5.11
CA TYR A 54 -13.43 9.70 4.28
C TYR A 54 -11.94 10.07 4.35
N VAL A 55 -11.31 9.95 5.53
CA VAL A 55 -9.85 10.10 5.65
C VAL A 55 -9.15 9.05 4.78
N GLY A 56 -9.56 7.79 4.87
CA GLY A 56 -9.03 6.71 4.02
C GLY A 56 -9.20 6.99 2.53
N LEU A 57 -10.40 7.42 2.12
CA LEU A 57 -10.67 7.83 0.73
C LEU A 57 -9.78 8.99 0.29
N GLY A 58 -9.57 9.99 1.15
CA GLY A 58 -8.66 11.11 0.89
C GLY A 58 -7.22 10.63 0.62
N PHE A 59 -6.72 9.67 1.40
CA PHE A 59 -5.42 9.04 1.13
C PHE A 59 -5.40 8.28 -0.20
N VAL A 60 -6.44 7.51 -0.53
CA VAL A 60 -6.51 6.79 -1.82
C VAL A 60 -6.52 7.77 -3.01
N LEU A 61 -7.27 8.87 -2.91
CA LEU A 61 -7.30 9.91 -3.95
C LEU A 61 -5.93 10.61 -4.08
N LEU A 62 -5.28 10.89 -2.95
CA LEU A 62 -3.91 11.42 -2.93
C LEU A 62 -2.95 10.46 -3.65
N GLU A 63 -2.97 9.17 -3.30
CA GLU A 63 -2.17 8.11 -3.94
C GLU A 63 -2.40 8.03 -5.47
N GLY A 64 -3.67 8.10 -5.89
CA GLY A 64 -4.05 8.17 -7.29
C GLY A 64 -3.51 9.41 -8.00
N MET A 65 -3.59 10.58 -7.37
CA MET A 65 -3.06 11.83 -7.90
C MET A 65 -1.52 11.80 -8.03
N LEU A 66 -0.81 11.30 -7.01
CA LEU A 66 0.66 11.15 -7.04
C LEU A 66 1.09 10.24 -8.20
N THR A 67 0.32 9.18 -8.45
CA THR A 67 0.54 8.22 -9.55
C THR A 67 0.25 8.84 -10.91
N ALA A 68 -0.89 9.51 -11.07
CA ALA A 68 -1.26 10.22 -12.28
C ALA A 68 -0.18 11.25 -12.67
N ARG A 69 0.31 12.02 -11.69
CA ARG A 69 1.41 12.98 -11.88
C ARG A 69 2.70 12.33 -12.35
N LYS A 70 3.05 11.13 -11.87
CA LYS A 70 4.23 10.38 -12.35
C LYS A 70 4.11 10.04 -13.84
N ARG A 71 2.90 9.82 -14.33
CA ARG A 71 2.60 9.44 -15.73
C ARG A 71 2.19 10.63 -16.61
N SER A 72 1.87 11.78 -16.03
CA SER A 72 1.40 12.97 -16.77
C SER A 72 2.43 13.54 -17.76
N ARG A 73 3.72 13.24 -17.57
CA ARG A 73 4.80 13.65 -18.50
C ARG A 73 4.66 13.05 -19.89
N SER A 74 3.99 11.90 -20.03
CA SER A 74 3.72 11.27 -21.32
C SER A 74 2.31 11.57 -21.84
N TRP A 75 1.53 12.40 -21.15
CA TRP A 75 0.18 12.78 -21.58
C TRP A 75 0.24 14.01 -22.49
N ILE A 76 -0.70 14.06 -23.45
CA ILE A 76 -0.80 15.11 -24.47
C ILE A 76 -0.86 16.52 -23.86
N GLY A 77 -1.45 16.67 -22.67
CA GLY A 77 -1.61 17.96 -21.98
C GLY A 77 -0.57 18.29 -20.89
N GLN A 78 0.56 17.58 -20.82
CA GLN A 78 1.68 17.78 -19.85
C GLN A 78 1.36 18.66 -18.63
N LEU A 79 0.61 18.14 -17.66
CA LEU A 79 0.30 18.83 -16.41
C LEU A 79 1.60 19.12 -15.63
N LYS A 80 2.02 20.39 -15.62
CA LYS A 80 3.17 20.89 -14.86
C LYS A 80 2.79 21.08 -13.40
N ILE A 81 2.93 20.02 -12.61
CA ILE A 81 2.69 20.05 -11.15
C ILE A 81 4.03 20.28 -10.41
N PRO A 82 4.11 21.30 -9.52
CA PRO A 82 5.36 21.72 -8.87
C PRO A 82 5.96 20.65 -7.94
N GLY A 83 7.26 20.80 -7.63
CA GLY A 83 8.01 19.91 -6.73
C GLY A 83 8.83 18.81 -7.42
N SER A 84 9.85 18.30 -6.74
CA SER A 84 10.81 17.33 -7.33
C SER A 84 10.22 15.92 -7.43
N MET A 85 10.56 15.15 -8.47
CA MET A 85 10.12 13.74 -8.58
C MET A 85 10.51 12.88 -7.36
N LEU A 86 11.61 13.25 -6.67
CA LEU A 86 12.06 12.58 -5.46
C LEU A 86 11.08 12.83 -4.29
N LEU A 87 10.67 14.09 -4.08
CA LEU A 87 9.71 14.43 -3.02
C LEU A 87 8.40 13.68 -3.21
N TRP A 88 7.88 13.63 -4.43
CA TRP A 88 6.60 12.98 -4.72
C TRP A 88 6.66 11.45 -4.50
N ARG A 89 7.78 10.81 -4.83
CA ARG A 89 7.98 9.39 -4.49
C ARG A 89 8.04 9.17 -2.99
N SER A 90 8.72 10.05 -2.25
CA SER A 90 8.76 9.97 -0.81
C SER A 90 7.36 10.09 -0.22
N ILE A 91 6.59 11.12 -0.64
CA ILE A 91 5.22 11.31 -0.19
C ILE A 91 4.40 10.05 -0.45
N HIS A 92 4.38 9.53 -1.68
CA HIS A 92 3.66 8.30 -2.06
C HIS A 92 3.99 7.09 -1.17
N ILE A 93 5.27 6.89 -0.83
CA ILE A 93 5.66 5.79 0.06
C ILE A 93 5.12 6.01 1.48
N PHE A 94 5.30 7.20 2.04
CA PHE A 94 4.85 7.50 3.40
C PHE A 94 3.32 7.56 3.52
N SER A 95 2.62 8.12 2.53
CA SER A 95 1.16 8.15 2.51
C SER A 95 0.57 6.76 2.29
N GLY A 96 1.23 5.88 1.53
CA GLY A 96 0.86 4.47 1.45
C GLY A 96 0.92 3.75 2.80
N VAL A 97 1.99 3.95 3.57
CA VAL A 97 2.11 3.38 4.94
C VAL A 97 1.08 4.00 5.88
N ALA A 98 0.86 5.31 5.80
CA ALA A 98 -0.16 5.99 6.59
C ALA A 98 -1.57 5.49 6.26
N LEU A 99 -1.87 5.20 4.99
CA LEU A 99 -3.14 4.60 4.57
C LEU A 99 -3.38 3.24 5.23
N VAL A 100 -2.35 2.40 5.39
CA VAL A 100 -2.47 1.15 6.16
C VAL A 100 -2.89 1.42 7.60
N GLY A 101 -2.28 2.42 8.24
CA GLY A 101 -2.65 2.84 9.59
C GLY A 101 -4.09 3.35 9.67
N VAL A 102 -4.53 4.14 8.68
CA VAL A 102 -5.92 4.63 8.60
C VAL A 102 -6.89 3.48 8.40
N VAL A 103 -6.57 2.49 7.56
CA VAL A 103 -7.41 1.29 7.38
C VAL A 103 -7.48 0.48 8.68
N LEU A 104 -6.35 0.32 9.38
CA LEU A 104 -6.33 -0.33 10.70
C LEU A 104 -7.23 0.38 11.71
N ILE A 105 -7.19 1.71 11.73
CA ILE A 105 -8.11 2.51 12.55
C ILE A 105 -9.54 2.26 12.06
N HIS A 106 -9.85 2.52 10.80
CA HIS A 106 -11.20 2.41 10.23
C HIS A 106 -11.89 1.08 10.54
N THR A 107 -11.15 -0.03 10.49
CA THR A 107 -11.70 -1.37 10.76
C THR A 107 -11.46 -1.87 12.18
N ILE A 108 -10.61 -1.20 12.97
CA ILE A 108 -10.07 -1.66 14.25
C ILE A 108 -9.47 -3.08 14.11
N GLY A 109 -8.80 -3.34 12.99
CA GLY A 109 -8.20 -4.66 12.70
C GLY A 109 -9.23 -5.77 12.41
N ALA A 110 -10.50 -5.44 12.24
CA ALA A 110 -11.52 -6.41 11.81
C ALA A 110 -11.40 -6.69 10.30
N ASN A 111 -11.39 -7.97 9.92
CA ASN A 111 -11.38 -8.37 8.50
C ASN A 111 -12.76 -8.29 7.84
N GLY A 112 -13.83 -8.28 8.62
CA GLY A 112 -15.19 -8.44 8.12
C GLY A 112 -15.44 -9.85 7.55
N LEU A 113 -16.57 -10.01 6.85
CA LEU A 113 -16.96 -11.26 6.20
C LEU A 113 -17.05 -11.06 4.67
N ASN A 114 -16.93 -12.15 3.92
CA ASN A 114 -17.17 -12.21 2.47
C ASN A 114 -16.39 -11.13 1.69
N PHE A 115 -17.10 -10.15 1.14
CA PHE A 115 -16.55 -9.08 0.31
C PHE A 115 -15.52 -8.22 1.05
N ASN A 116 -15.78 -7.84 2.30
CA ASN A 116 -14.86 -6.99 3.07
C ASN A 116 -13.53 -7.70 3.36
N ALA A 117 -13.59 -9.02 3.61
CA ALA A 117 -12.40 -9.82 3.82
C ALA A 117 -11.56 -9.89 2.54
N LEU A 118 -12.19 -10.17 1.38
CA LEU A 118 -11.49 -10.18 0.10
C LEU A 118 -10.91 -8.80 -0.24
N PHE A 119 -11.68 -7.74 0.00
CA PHE A 119 -11.24 -6.38 -0.29
C PHE A 119 -10.00 -6.00 0.52
N LEU A 120 -9.98 -6.36 1.80
CA LEU A 120 -8.85 -6.15 2.68
C LEU A 120 -7.61 -6.94 2.22
N TRP A 121 -7.77 -8.19 1.78
CA TRP A 121 -6.65 -8.97 1.23
C TRP A 121 -6.06 -8.36 -0.05
N VAL A 122 -6.91 -7.80 -0.93
CA VAL A 122 -6.46 -7.07 -2.11
C VAL A 122 -5.71 -5.79 -1.71
N PHE A 123 -6.18 -5.08 -0.69
CA PHE A 123 -5.47 -3.94 -0.12
C PHE A 123 -4.08 -4.33 0.42
N PHE A 124 -3.97 -5.48 1.08
CA PHE A 124 -2.68 -5.99 1.58
C PHE A 124 -1.73 -6.35 0.46
N ALA A 125 -2.22 -7.06 -0.56
CA ALA A 125 -1.44 -7.39 -1.73
C ALA A 125 -0.94 -6.11 -2.43
N THR A 126 -1.80 -5.09 -2.57
CA THR A 126 -1.45 -3.78 -3.13
C THR A 126 -0.29 -3.14 -2.35
N THR A 127 -0.41 -3.08 -1.03
CA THR A 127 0.58 -2.42 -0.16
C THR A 127 1.92 -3.17 -0.11
N LEU A 128 1.87 -4.48 0.12
CA LEU A 128 3.07 -5.31 0.27
C LEU A 128 3.86 -5.39 -1.05
N THR A 129 3.19 -5.54 -2.19
CA THR A 129 3.87 -5.56 -3.50
C THR A 129 4.58 -4.23 -3.78
N ALA A 130 4.03 -3.10 -3.33
CA ALA A 130 4.66 -1.80 -3.47
C ALA A 130 5.96 -1.70 -2.66
N LEU A 131 5.89 -2.00 -1.36
CA LEU A 131 7.03 -1.85 -0.45
C LEU A 131 8.14 -2.86 -0.74
N VAL A 132 7.79 -4.14 -0.91
CA VAL A 132 8.78 -5.19 -1.21
C VAL A 132 9.52 -4.88 -2.53
N GLY A 133 8.78 -4.45 -3.56
CA GLY A 133 9.38 -4.09 -4.85
C GLY A 133 10.37 -2.92 -4.73
N VAL A 134 9.99 -1.86 -4.02
CA VAL A 134 10.85 -0.68 -3.82
C VAL A 134 12.04 -0.97 -2.90
N VAL A 135 11.87 -1.75 -1.83
CA VAL A 135 12.99 -2.20 -0.98
C VAL A 135 13.99 -3.01 -1.77
N ALA A 136 13.53 -4.00 -2.54
CA ALA A 136 14.39 -4.86 -3.34
C ALA A 136 15.18 -4.04 -4.37
N GLU A 137 14.52 -3.11 -5.07
CA GLU A 137 15.18 -2.22 -6.02
C GLU A 137 16.25 -1.35 -5.35
N THR A 138 15.89 -0.65 -4.26
CA THR A 138 16.82 0.23 -3.55
C THR A 138 18.00 -0.55 -2.97
N GLY A 139 17.77 -1.75 -2.44
CA GLY A 139 18.84 -2.61 -1.92
C GLY A 139 19.87 -3.00 -2.98
N ILE A 140 19.42 -3.27 -4.21
CA ILE A 140 20.32 -3.56 -5.34
C ILE A 140 21.07 -2.30 -5.78
N LEU A 141 20.39 -1.15 -5.83
CA LEU A 141 20.99 0.13 -6.21
C LEU A 141 22.09 0.55 -5.23
N GLU A 142 21.80 0.51 -3.93
CA GLU A 142 22.72 0.90 -2.85
C GLU A 142 23.80 -0.15 -2.55
N SER A 143 23.65 -1.39 -3.02
CA SER A 143 24.67 -2.43 -2.85
C SER A 143 26.00 -2.04 -3.49
N THR A 144 27.13 -2.34 -2.82
CA THR A 144 28.47 -2.18 -3.40
C THR A 144 28.80 -3.21 -4.48
N ARG A 145 27.99 -4.28 -4.61
CA ARG A 145 28.19 -5.34 -5.60
C ARG A 145 27.86 -4.86 -7.01
N SER A 146 28.75 -5.13 -7.96
CA SER A 146 28.55 -4.84 -9.39
C SER A 146 27.94 -6.02 -10.17
N ARG A 147 28.03 -7.24 -9.62
CA ARG A 147 27.57 -8.50 -10.22
C ARG A 147 26.70 -9.28 -9.22
N PHE A 148 25.61 -9.87 -9.70
CA PHE A 148 24.60 -10.54 -8.88
C PHE A 148 24.39 -12.01 -9.27
N GLY A 149 25.14 -12.52 -10.25
CA GLY A 149 25.07 -13.89 -10.71
C GLY A 149 25.42 -14.00 -12.21
N GLN A 150 25.20 -15.19 -12.76
CA GLN A 150 25.26 -15.45 -14.20
C GLN A 150 23.95 -16.10 -14.63
N LEU A 151 23.43 -15.66 -15.77
CA LEU A 151 22.28 -16.28 -16.41
C LEU A 151 22.71 -17.57 -17.13
N PRO A 152 21.76 -18.49 -17.43
CA PRO A 152 22.01 -19.59 -18.35
C PRO A 152 22.65 -19.06 -19.65
N GLY A 153 23.78 -19.62 -20.05
CA GLY A 153 24.59 -19.12 -21.17
C GLY A 153 25.73 -18.16 -20.81
N GLY A 154 26.03 -17.97 -19.51
CA GLY A 154 27.25 -17.29 -19.04
C GLY A 154 27.18 -15.77 -19.00
N ALA A 155 26.05 -15.16 -19.40
CA ALA A 155 25.86 -13.72 -19.34
C ALA A 155 25.84 -13.23 -17.88
N VAL A 156 26.71 -12.27 -17.55
CA VAL A 156 26.81 -11.71 -16.20
C VAL A 156 25.60 -10.84 -15.88
N LEU A 157 24.92 -11.14 -14.77
CA LEU A 157 23.80 -10.36 -14.29
C LEU A 157 24.28 -9.13 -13.51
N THR A 158 24.20 -7.96 -14.14
CA THR A 158 24.53 -6.66 -13.53
C THR A 158 23.27 -5.96 -13.00
N LYS A 159 23.44 -4.86 -12.25
CA LYS A 159 22.34 -4.13 -11.59
C LYS A 159 21.20 -3.77 -12.54
N GLY A 160 21.51 -3.22 -13.71
CA GLY A 160 20.51 -2.72 -14.67
C GLY A 160 19.55 -3.80 -15.15
N PRO A 161 20.04 -4.88 -15.79
CA PRO A 161 19.22 -6.02 -16.19
C PRO A 161 18.42 -6.64 -15.04
N LEU A 162 19.04 -6.82 -13.87
CA LEU A 162 18.37 -7.37 -12.68
C LEU A 162 17.19 -6.50 -12.24
N ILE A 163 17.39 -5.19 -12.08
CA ILE A 163 16.34 -4.25 -11.67
C ILE A 163 15.21 -4.22 -12.71
N ARG A 164 15.51 -4.27 -14.00
CA ARG A 164 14.50 -4.31 -15.06
C ARG A 164 13.64 -5.59 -14.97
N GLY A 165 14.27 -6.75 -14.79
CA GLY A 165 13.55 -8.03 -14.65
C GLY A 165 12.70 -8.08 -13.39
N LEU A 166 13.22 -7.57 -12.26
CA LEU A 166 12.42 -7.44 -11.04
C LEU A 166 11.23 -6.51 -11.26
N ARG A 167 11.45 -5.32 -11.84
CA ARG A 167 10.39 -4.35 -12.15
C ARG A 167 9.32 -4.93 -13.05
N SER A 168 9.66 -5.70 -14.08
CA SER A 168 8.64 -6.30 -14.95
C SER A 168 7.68 -7.22 -14.20
N ILE A 169 8.11 -7.80 -13.07
CA ILE A 169 7.26 -8.63 -12.23
C ILE A 169 6.56 -7.77 -11.19
N TRP A 170 7.31 -7.13 -10.27
CA TRP A 170 6.70 -6.47 -9.11
C TRP A 170 5.84 -5.25 -9.49
N LEU A 171 6.26 -4.46 -10.48
CA LEU A 171 5.50 -3.28 -10.90
C LEU A 171 4.21 -3.71 -11.60
N ALA A 172 4.26 -4.77 -12.41
CA ALA A 172 3.08 -5.31 -13.08
C ALA A 172 2.08 -5.86 -12.06
N SER A 173 2.55 -6.66 -11.10
CA SER A 173 1.71 -7.18 -10.00
C SER A 173 1.09 -6.05 -9.17
N HIS A 174 1.89 -5.04 -8.80
CA HIS A 174 1.38 -3.90 -8.03
C HIS A 174 0.30 -3.13 -8.81
N ILE A 175 0.52 -2.83 -10.10
CA ILE A 175 -0.48 -2.17 -10.95
C ILE A 175 -1.77 -3.00 -11.03
N PHE A 176 -1.65 -4.31 -11.22
CA PHE A 176 -2.80 -5.21 -11.25
C PHE A 176 -3.62 -5.11 -9.95
N PHE A 177 -2.97 -5.21 -8.79
CA PHE A 177 -3.66 -5.11 -7.51
C PHE A 177 -4.27 -3.73 -7.26
N VAL A 178 -3.61 -2.63 -7.67
CA VAL A 178 -4.18 -1.27 -7.62
C VAL A 178 -5.48 -1.18 -8.44
N CYS A 179 -5.50 -1.76 -9.64
CA CYS A 179 -6.70 -1.77 -10.48
C CYS A 179 -7.85 -2.54 -9.82
N VAL A 180 -7.58 -3.74 -9.30
CA VAL A 180 -8.59 -4.54 -8.59
C VAL A 180 -9.07 -3.81 -7.34
N PHE A 181 -8.15 -3.24 -6.55
CA PHE A 181 -8.46 -2.45 -5.36
C PHE A 181 -9.39 -1.28 -5.67
N ALA A 182 -9.12 -0.51 -6.73
CA ALA A 182 -9.94 0.63 -7.09
C ALA A 182 -11.39 0.23 -7.45
N VAL A 183 -11.55 -0.87 -8.21
CA VAL A 183 -12.88 -1.40 -8.55
C VAL A 183 -13.62 -1.85 -7.29
N MET A 184 -12.95 -2.61 -6.41
CA MET A 184 -13.54 -3.06 -5.15
C MET A 184 -13.88 -1.89 -4.21
N LEU A 185 -13.07 -0.84 -4.18
CA LEU A 185 -13.36 0.35 -3.38
C LEU A 185 -14.66 1.03 -3.81
N VAL A 186 -14.90 1.15 -5.13
CA VAL A 186 -16.16 1.72 -5.65
C VAL A 186 -17.34 0.86 -5.21
N PHE A 187 -17.25 -0.46 -5.34
CA PHE A 187 -18.30 -1.38 -4.86
C PHE A 187 -18.50 -1.28 -3.34
N HIS A 188 -17.41 -1.20 -2.57
CA HIS A 188 -17.47 -1.04 -1.12
C HIS A 188 -18.25 0.21 -0.72
N ILE A 189 -17.95 1.35 -1.36
CA ILE A 189 -18.66 2.61 -1.14
C ILE A 189 -20.14 2.46 -1.53
N ILE A 190 -20.44 1.90 -2.71
CA ILE A 190 -21.83 1.71 -3.14
C ILE A 190 -22.61 0.85 -2.14
N LEU A 191 -22.04 -0.28 -1.71
CA LEU A 191 -22.67 -1.17 -0.74
C LEU A 191 -22.90 -0.47 0.61
N ALA A 192 -21.92 0.31 1.09
CA ALA A 192 -22.01 1.01 2.37
C ALA A 192 -23.12 2.09 2.40
N TYR A 193 -23.43 2.71 1.27
CA TYR A 193 -24.40 3.82 1.21
C TYR A 193 -25.77 3.45 0.63
N TYR A 194 -25.85 2.45 -0.25
CA TYR A 194 -27.08 2.13 -0.98
C TYR A 194 -27.72 0.79 -0.61
N TYR A 195 -27.01 -0.08 0.12
CA TYR A 195 -27.47 -1.45 0.43
C TYR A 195 -27.23 -1.85 1.90
N GLN A 196 -27.45 -0.92 2.84
CA GLN A 196 -27.30 -1.14 4.29
C GLN A 196 -28.02 -2.39 4.81
#